data_AF-A0A925D025-F1
#
_entry.id   AF-A0A925D025-F1
#
_cell.length_a   1.000
_cell.length_b   1.000
_cell.length_c   1.000
_cell.angle_alpha   90.00
_cell.angle_beta   90.00
_cell.angle_gamma   90.00
#
_symmetry.space_group_name_H-M   'P 1'
#
loop_
_entity.id
_entity.type
_entity.pdbx_description
1 polymer ?
#
loop_
_entity_poly.entity_id
_entity_poly.type
_entity_poly.pdbx_seq_one_letter_code
_entity_poly.pdbx_strand_id
1 'polypeptide(L)'
;MRILNLMGLALFIASVSIGQPIKVVILGSSTAQGVGAQPVADSSWVNRLAYHYKFEDSRTDTIINLAQGGYDPYHALPNWYTPAQYYSVPDTLRNITRATSLAPNVIIVSFVSNNFQVGGLPTDSIMKSLQLIKDSANRAGSLCFITTTQPRTQFSMSSRERLKILKDSILNRFGFYAINFFDCLVNPDDLSIAAEFALQYDNIHINNAGHRKLYEQVVAKGIFDTHVNRTRQSGQWNNCFTWDKGIIPDKSDSILVRQGHVLLLDSSLSVKSIEIASGASLVLDQEDLTLYVGDSTENNAQVKISGSLEITRGTLHVYGNVHQQAGSSFVMSDGHLIIAGNSGEEETSVADGDDLFRIDSAAATFSFTGGILRIVDPPLGSNSESINCPFEFGEWSVLELGDGVSGKSSNQEYGFGGLKFPGTIGALILNSGSDGTNRFFTNPQPLIVRHTLKVFSGHLVQAALLSLEN
;
A
#
# COMPACT_ATOMS: atom_id res chain seq x y z
N MET A 1 65.16 13.23 12.68
CA MET A 1 64.11 12.24 12.97
C MET A 1 62.76 12.91 12.71
N ARG A 2 62.19 12.75 11.52
CA ARG A 2 60.90 13.35 11.13
C ARG A 2 59.85 12.25 11.22
N ILE A 3 58.88 12.40 12.13
CA ILE A 3 57.73 11.50 12.26
C ILE A 3 56.66 12.02 11.30
N LEU A 4 56.35 11.23 10.27
CA LEU A 4 55.17 11.44 9.42
C LEU A 4 53.94 10.91 10.18
N ASN A 5 52.96 11.78 10.44
CA ASN A 5 51.63 11.37 10.86
C ASN A 5 50.86 10.88 9.63
N LEU A 6 50.55 9.59 9.58
CA LEU A 6 49.53 9.04 8.68
C LEU A 6 48.15 9.36 9.27
N MET A 7 47.41 10.28 8.66
CA MET A 7 45.96 10.38 8.85
C MET A 7 45.29 9.20 8.16
N GLY A 8 44.69 8.31 8.94
CA GLY A 8 43.83 7.25 8.43
C GLY A 8 42.52 7.83 7.92
N LEU A 9 42.28 7.70 6.61
CA LEU A 9 41.00 7.96 5.98
C LEU A 9 40.06 6.81 6.34
N ALA A 10 39.14 7.02 7.27
CA ALA A 10 38.08 6.07 7.58
C ALA A 10 37.08 6.06 6.42
N LEU A 11 37.10 4.98 5.64
CA LEU A 11 36.14 4.75 4.56
C LEU A 11 34.81 4.30 5.20
N PHE A 12 33.84 5.20 5.29
CA PHE A 12 32.46 4.84 5.62
C PHE A 12 31.87 4.06 4.44
N ILE A 13 31.79 2.74 4.59
CA ILE A 13 30.97 1.91 3.70
C ILE A 13 29.55 2.02 4.23
N ALA A 14 28.75 2.91 3.64
CA ALA A 14 27.31 2.85 3.80
C ALA A 14 26.84 1.50 3.26
N SER A 15 26.44 0.60 4.15
CA SER A 15 25.76 -0.63 3.77
C SER A 15 24.38 -0.25 3.25
N VAL A 16 24.30 0.08 1.96
CA VAL A 16 23.03 0.13 1.25
C VAL A 16 22.48 -1.29 1.30
N SER A 17 21.48 -1.51 2.15
CA SER A 17 20.63 -2.69 2.08
C SER A 17 19.88 -2.62 0.75
N ILE A 18 20.49 -3.12 -0.32
CA ILE A 18 19.78 -3.39 -1.57
C ILE A 18 18.81 -4.53 -1.21
N GLY A 19 17.54 -4.18 -1.01
CA GLY A 19 16.49 -5.17 -0.84
C GLY A 19 16.59 -6.22 -1.94
N GLN A 20 16.44 -7.50 -1.59
CA GLN A 20 16.51 -8.57 -2.57
C GLN A 20 15.56 -8.25 -3.74
N PRO A 21 16.02 -8.33 -5.02
CA PRO A 21 15.18 -8.02 -6.14
C PRO A 21 13.94 -8.91 -6.11
N ILE A 22 12.77 -8.30 -6.26
CA ILE A 22 11.47 -8.99 -6.26
C ILE A 22 11.55 -10.13 -7.28
N LYS A 23 11.07 -11.33 -6.95
CA LYS A 23 11.09 -12.48 -7.86
C LYS A 23 9.69 -12.91 -8.25
N VAL A 24 9.46 -13.07 -9.55
CA VAL A 24 8.20 -13.57 -10.11
C VAL A 24 8.41 -14.96 -10.69
N VAL A 25 7.52 -15.90 -10.38
CA VAL A 25 7.47 -17.22 -11.01
C VAL A 25 6.15 -17.41 -11.75
N ILE A 26 6.21 -17.91 -12.99
CA ILE A 26 5.03 -18.21 -13.79
C ILE A 26 4.84 -19.72 -13.86
N LEU A 27 3.66 -20.20 -13.47
CA LEU A 27 3.18 -21.56 -13.73
C LEU A 27 2.10 -21.47 -14.80
N GLY A 28 2.09 -22.36 -15.78
CA GLY A 28 1.05 -22.29 -16.81
C GLY A 28 1.24 -23.23 -17.99
N SER A 29 0.44 -23.00 -19.02
CA SER A 29 0.43 -23.81 -20.24
C SER A 29 1.07 -23.09 -21.45
N SER A 30 0.74 -23.50 -22.68
CA SER A 30 1.35 -23.02 -23.92
C SER A 30 1.32 -21.49 -24.10
N THR A 31 0.22 -20.82 -23.78
CA THR A 31 0.17 -19.34 -23.90
C THR A 31 1.14 -18.65 -22.92
N ALA A 32 1.33 -19.18 -21.71
CA ALA A 32 2.34 -18.68 -20.78
C ALA A 32 3.77 -19.05 -21.21
N GLN A 33 3.96 -20.21 -21.84
CA GLN A 33 5.23 -20.60 -22.47
C GLN A 33 5.60 -19.68 -23.65
N GLY A 34 4.60 -19.03 -24.27
CA GLY A 34 4.78 -18.06 -25.36
C GLY A 34 4.35 -18.56 -26.75
N VAL A 35 3.61 -19.68 -26.83
CA VAL A 35 3.12 -20.19 -28.11
C VAL A 35 2.17 -19.19 -28.76
N GLY A 36 2.45 -18.87 -30.03
CA GLY A 36 1.74 -17.88 -30.83
C GLY A 36 2.37 -16.49 -30.83
N ALA A 37 3.35 -16.25 -29.97
CA ALA A 37 4.25 -15.10 -30.08
C ALA A 37 5.43 -15.39 -31.02
N GLN A 38 5.75 -14.43 -31.89
CA GLN A 38 6.89 -14.52 -32.78
C GLN A 38 7.62 -13.18 -32.95
N PRO A 39 8.93 -13.10 -32.63
CA PRO A 39 9.68 -14.09 -31.86
C PRO A 39 9.23 -14.14 -30.40
N VAL A 40 9.24 -15.33 -29.78
CA VAL A 40 8.82 -15.54 -28.37
C VAL A 40 9.55 -14.60 -27.40
N ALA A 41 10.86 -14.38 -27.63
CA ALA A 41 11.74 -13.60 -26.78
C ALA A 41 11.34 -12.11 -26.65
N ASP A 42 10.65 -11.57 -27.65
CA ASP A 42 10.16 -10.19 -27.65
C ASP A 42 8.65 -10.14 -27.39
N SER A 43 7.90 -11.02 -28.04
CA SER A 43 6.47 -10.81 -28.21
C SER A 43 5.58 -11.60 -27.25
N SER A 44 6.10 -12.59 -26.53
CA SER A 44 5.28 -13.33 -25.55
C SER A 44 4.97 -12.46 -24.34
N TRP A 45 3.79 -12.63 -23.74
CA TRP A 45 3.34 -11.77 -22.64
C TRP A 45 4.29 -11.83 -21.43
N VAL A 46 4.89 -13.00 -21.16
CA VAL A 46 5.87 -13.17 -20.07
C VAL A 46 7.16 -12.41 -20.37
N ASN A 47 7.68 -12.45 -21.60
CA ASN A 47 8.90 -11.71 -21.94
C ASN A 47 8.66 -10.20 -22.04
N ARG A 48 7.47 -9.76 -22.51
CA ARG A 48 7.04 -8.36 -22.42
C ARG A 48 6.98 -7.88 -20.98
N LEU A 49 6.45 -8.70 -20.09
CA LEU A 49 6.41 -8.42 -18.65
C LEU A 49 7.82 -8.32 -18.05
N ALA A 50 8.71 -9.24 -18.40
CA ALA A 50 10.10 -9.23 -17.96
C ALA A 50 10.85 -7.98 -18.43
N TYR A 51 10.62 -7.56 -19.68
CA TYR A 51 11.18 -6.32 -20.21
C TYR A 51 10.66 -5.10 -19.45
N HIS A 52 9.33 -4.99 -19.28
CA HIS A 52 8.70 -3.87 -18.59
C HIS A 52 9.22 -3.70 -17.16
N TYR A 53 9.19 -4.77 -16.36
CA TYR A 53 9.62 -4.65 -14.95
C TYR A 53 11.12 -4.43 -14.79
N LYS A 54 11.94 -4.87 -15.76
CA LYS A 54 13.37 -4.64 -15.73
C LYS A 54 13.76 -3.23 -16.15
N PHE A 55 13.17 -2.72 -17.23
CA PHE A 55 13.67 -1.52 -17.90
C PHE A 55 12.74 -0.31 -17.80
N GLU A 56 11.44 -0.50 -17.61
CA GLU A 56 10.46 0.59 -17.56
C GLU A 56 10.06 0.92 -16.12
N ASP A 57 9.88 -0.08 -15.26
CA ASP A 57 9.38 0.06 -13.87
C ASP A 57 10.47 -0.23 -12.80
N SER A 58 11.57 -0.88 -13.19
CA SER A 58 12.74 -1.16 -12.33
C SER A 58 12.44 -1.91 -11.01
N ARG A 59 11.30 -2.61 -10.89
CA ARG A 59 10.93 -3.35 -9.67
C ARG A 59 11.54 -4.75 -9.61
N THR A 60 11.82 -5.37 -10.76
CA THR A 60 12.42 -6.70 -10.82
C THR A 60 13.07 -6.96 -12.17
N ASP A 61 14.20 -7.64 -12.17
CA ASP A 61 14.83 -8.24 -13.35
C ASP A 61 14.66 -9.77 -13.42
N THR A 62 13.96 -10.37 -12.44
CA THR A 62 13.92 -11.81 -12.23
C THR A 62 12.50 -12.36 -12.38
N ILE A 63 12.18 -12.77 -13.61
CA ILE A 63 10.97 -13.55 -13.93
C ILE A 63 11.37 -14.94 -14.40
N ILE A 64 10.90 -15.98 -13.71
CA ILE A 64 11.19 -17.38 -14.02
C ILE A 64 9.92 -18.02 -14.58
N ASN A 65 9.95 -18.40 -15.85
CA ASN A 65 8.83 -19.05 -16.51
C ASN A 65 8.95 -20.58 -16.44
N LEU A 66 8.10 -21.22 -15.64
CA LEU A 66 8.00 -22.68 -15.53
C LEU A 66 6.84 -23.25 -16.36
N ALA A 67 6.20 -22.44 -17.21
CA ALA A 67 5.08 -22.89 -18.03
C ALA A 67 5.50 -23.93 -19.08
N GLN A 68 4.58 -24.86 -19.38
CA GLN A 68 4.81 -25.94 -20.34
C GLN A 68 3.55 -26.20 -21.18
N GLY A 69 3.72 -26.22 -22.49
CA GLY A 69 2.67 -26.52 -23.46
C GLY A 69 1.94 -27.82 -23.15
N GLY A 70 0.62 -27.80 -23.29
CA GLY A 70 -0.27 -28.95 -23.03
C GLY A 70 -0.67 -29.15 -21.56
N TYR A 71 -0.07 -28.43 -20.60
CA TYR A 71 -0.38 -28.65 -19.19
C TYR A 71 -1.76 -28.12 -18.80
N ASP A 72 -2.36 -28.81 -17.84
CA ASP A 72 -3.55 -28.43 -17.08
C ASP A 72 -3.15 -28.17 -15.61
N PRO A 73 -4.06 -27.67 -14.75
CA PRO A 73 -3.73 -27.33 -13.36
C PRO A 73 -3.21 -28.50 -12.51
N TYR A 74 -3.49 -29.76 -12.86
CA TYR A 74 -3.06 -30.91 -12.06
C TYR A 74 -1.54 -31.08 -12.08
N HIS A 75 -0.90 -30.77 -13.21
CA HIS A 75 0.55 -30.80 -13.33
C HIS A 75 1.25 -29.86 -12.35
N ALA A 76 0.57 -28.79 -11.92
CA ALA A 76 1.12 -27.81 -11.00
C ALA A 76 0.79 -28.03 -9.51
N LEU A 77 0.08 -29.11 -9.16
CA LEU A 77 -0.22 -29.43 -7.77
C LEU A 77 1.05 -29.80 -6.97
N PRO A 78 1.02 -29.71 -5.62
CA PRO A 78 2.19 -30.01 -4.79
C PRO A 78 2.78 -31.41 -5.02
N ASN A 79 4.08 -31.60 -4.75
CA ASN A 79 4.77 -32.89 -4.91
C ASN A 79 4.07 -34.06 -4.20
N TRP A 80 3.44 -33.81 -3.05
CA TRP A 80 2.76 -34.83 -2.25
C TRP A 80 1.38 -35.18 -2.77
N TYR A 81 0.82 -34.40 -3.70
CA TYR A 81 -0.53 -34.62 -4.17
C TYR A 81 -0.58 -35.86 -5.07
N THR A 82 -1.46 -36.80 -4.72
CA THR A 82 -1.70 -38.02 -5.51
C THR A 82 -3.08 -37.92 -6.16
N PRO A 83 -3.16 -37.64 -7.47
CA PRO A 83 -4.44 -37.59 -8.19
C PRO A 83 -5.11 -38.95 -8.28
N ALA A 84 -6.43 -38.95 -8.47
CA ALA A 84 -7.15 -40.15 -8.85
C ALA A 84 -6.70 -40.65 -10.23
N GLN A 85 -6.99 -41.92 -10.54
CA GLN A 85 -6.67 -42.51 -11.84
C GLN A 85 -7.21 -41.64 -13.00
N TYR A 86 -6.45 -41.54 -14.08
CA TYR A 86 -6.74 -40.77 -15.30
C TYR A 86 -6.58 -39.24 -15.20
N TYR A 87 -6.27 -38.70 -14.02
CA TYR A 87 -5.84 -37.31 -13.90
C TYR A 87 -4.34 -37.19 -14.16
N SER A 88 -3.94 -36.04 -14.70
CA SER A 88 -2.53 -35.68 -14.85
C SER A 88 -1.80 -35.72 -13.51
N VAL A 89 -0.56 -36.21 -13.49
CA VAL A 89 0.28 -36.26 -12.29
C VAL A 89 1.09 -34.97 -12.14
N PRO A 90 1.38 -34.49 -10.92
CA PRO A 90 2.24 -33.33 -10.72
C PRO A 90 3.61 -33.48 -11.40
N ASP A 91 4.04 -32.48 -12.19
CA ASP A 91 5.41 -32.39 -12.68
C ASP A 91 6.27 -31.70 -11.62
N THR A 92 7.11 -32.46 -10.93
CA THR A 92 7.97 -31.95 -9.84
C THR A 92 8.98 -30.89 -10.30
N LEU A 93 9.19 -30.71 -11.61
CA LEU A 93 10.05 -29.65 -12.17
C LEU A 93 9.29 -28.36 -12.48
N ARG A 94 7.95 -28.39 -12.51
CA ARG A 94 7.09 -27.29 -12.99
C ARG A 94 5.80 -27.16 -12.19
N ASN A 95 5.85 -27.46 -10.90
CA ASN A 95 4.71 -27.35 -10.01
C ASN A 95 4.91 -26.32 -8.92
N ILE A 96 3.88 -26.18 -8.07
CA ILE A 96 3.91 -25.19 -7.00
C ILE A 96 5.02 -25.44 -5.98
N THR A 97 5.36 -26.70 -5.68
CA THR A 97 6.49 -27.01 -4.79
C THR A 97 7.81 -26.53 -5.38
N ARG A 98 8.02 -26.71 -6.70
CA ARG A 98 9.19 -26.15 -7.37
C ARG A 98 9.16 -24.63 -7.38
N ALA A 99 8.02 -24.02 -7.70
CA ALA A 99 7.89 -22.56 -7.74
C ALA A 99 8.22 -21.93 -6.38
N THR A 100 7.66 -22.44 -5.28
CA THR A 100 7.94 -21.92 -3.93
C THR A 100 9.37 -22.17 -3.48
N SER A 101 10.01 -23.26 -3.94
CA SER A 101 11.44 -23.50 -3.64
C SER A 101 12.39 -22.43 -4.19
N LEU A 102 11.92 -21.63 -5.16
CA LEU A 102 12.67 -20.50 -5.71
C LEU A 102 12.56 -19.24 -4.84
N ALA A 103 11.79 -19.29 -3.74
CA ALA A 103 11.45 -18.15 -2.87
C ALA A 103 10.97 -16.91 -3.67
N PRO A 104 9.88 -17.02 -4.45
CA PRO A 104 9.33 -15.88 -5.18
C PRO A 104 8.50 -14.97 -4.26
N ASN A 105 8.43 -13.69 -4.60
CA ASN A 105 7.49 -12.76 -4.00
C ASN A 105 6.10 -12.92 -4.64
N VAL A 106 6.06 -13.18 -5.95
CA VAL A 106 4.82 -13.32 -6.73
C VAL A 106 4.85 -14.60 -7.57
N ILE A 107 3.73 -15.32 -7.58
CA ILE A 107 3.47 -16.44 -8.48
C ILE A 107 2.24 -16.11 -9.34
N ILE A 108 2.34 -16.22 -10.66
CA ILE A 108 1.20 -16.13 -11.57
C ILE A 108 0.91 -17.53 -12.12
N VAL A 109 -0.33 -17.99 -11.95
CA VAL A 109 -0.81 -19.30 -12.41
C VAL A 109 -1.72 -19.09 -13.62
N SER A 110 -1.31 -19.61 -14.77
CA SER A 110 -1.95 -19.38 -16.07
C SER A 110 -2.21 -20.67 -16.84
N PHE A 111 -3.20 -21.43 -16.37
CA PHE A 111 -3.76 -22.60 -17.05
C PHE A 111 -5.09 -22.23 -17.69
N VAL A 112 -5.09 -22.06 -19.01
CA VAL A 112 -6.11 -21.21 -19.66
C VAL A 112 -7.21 -21.96 -20.41
N SER A 113 -6.97 -23.20 -20.87
CA SER A 113 -8.02 -23.96 -21.60
C SER A 113 -7.80 -25.48 -21.74
N ASN A 114 -6.63 -26.02 -21.39
CA ASN A 114 -6.35 -27.45 -21.63
C ASN A 114 -7.22 -28.34 -20.74
N ASN A 115 -7.91 -29.29 -21.37
CA ASN A 115 -8.87 -30.19 -20.74
C ASN A 115 -10.10 -29.49 -20.13
N PHE A 116 -10.42 -28.25 -20.52
CA PHE A 116 -11.56 -27.48 -19.96
C PHE A 116 -12.85 -27.60 -20.80
N GLN A 117 -12.83 -28.32 -21.93
CA GLN A 117 -14.01 -28.60 -22.75
C GLN A 117 -15.11 -29.37 -22.00
N VAL A 118 -16.34 -29.39 -22.50
CA VAL A 118 -17.39 -30.32 -22.02
C VAL A 118 -16.88 -31.75 -22.12
N GLY A 119 -17.02 -32.53 -21.05
CA GLY A 119 -16.45 -33.89 -20.92
C GLY A 119 -14.95 -33.94 -20.57
N GLY A 120 -14.27 -32.79 -20.46
CA GLY A 120 -12.93 -32.67 -19.88
C GLY A 120 -12.94 -32.67 -18.34
N LEU A 121 -11.90 -32.10 -17.73
CA LEU A 121 -11.78 -31.98 -16.28
C LEU A 121 -13.04 -31.37 -15.65
N PRO A 122 -13.56 -31.90 -14.53
CA PRO A 122 -14.68 -31.29 -13.83
C PRO A 122 -14.35 -29.87 -13.34
N THR A 123 -15.34 -28.99 -13.35
CA THR A 123 -15.17 -27.59 -12.91
C THR A 123 -14.67 -27.51 -11.47
N ASP A 124 -15.24 -28.32 -10.57
CA ASP A 124 -14.81 -28.37 -9.17
C ASP A 124 -13.36 -28.85 -9.02
N SER A 125 -12.93 -29.80 -9.87
CA SER A 125 -11.54 -30.25 -9.90
C SER A 125 -10.59 -29.13 -10.32
N ILE A 126 -10.94 -28.37 -11.36
CA ILE A 126 -10.15 -27.22 -11.83
C ILE A 126 -10.05 -26.17 -10.70
N MET A 127 -11.18 -25.78 -10.13
CA MET A 127 -11.24 -24.75 -9.07
C MET A 127 -10.50 -25.19 -7.80
N LYS A 128 -10.65 -26.46 -7.38
CA LYS A 128 -9.92 -27.03 -6.24
C LYS A 128 -8.42 -27.06 -6.48
N SER A 129 -7.97 -27.41 -7.70
CA SER A 129 -6.55 -27.41 -8.03
C SER A 129 -5.96 -26.02 -8.01
N LEU A 130 -6.63 -25.03 -8.62
CA LEU A 130 -6.20 -23.62 -8.58
C LEU A 130 -6.15 -23.08 -7.15
N GLN A 131 -7.14 -23.43 -6.32
CA GLN A 131 -7.15 -23.07 -4.90
C GLN A 131 -5.98 -23.69 -4.14
N LEU A 132 -5.72 -24.98 -4.31
CA LEU A 132 -4.63 -25.67 -3.63
C LEU A 132 -3.25 -25.09 -4.02
N ILE A 133 -3.08 -24.72 -5.29
CA ILE A 133 -1.88 -24.03 -5.76
C ILE A 133 -1.74 -22.67 -5.07
N LYS A 134 -2.81 -21.85 -5.05
CA LYS A 134 -2.81 -20.55 -4.37
C LYS A 134 -2.49 -20.66 -2.88
N ASP A 135 -3.13 -21.60 -2.19
CA ASP A 135 -2.92 -21.80 -0.75
C ASP A 135 -1.48 -22.23 -0.45
N SER A 136 -0.91 -23.08 -1.31
CA SER A 136 0.48 -23.52 -1.20
C SER A 136 1.47 -22.36 -1.43
N ALA A 137 1.20 -21.49 -2.41
CA ALA A 137 1.99 -20.28 -2.64
C ALA A 137 1.95 -19.32 -1.44
N ASN A 138 0.72 -18.98 -1.00
CA ASN A 138 0.50 -18.05 0.10
C ASN A 138 1.14 -18.56 1.40
N ARG A 139 1.03 -19.87 1.69
CA ARG A 139 1.67 -20.48 2.87
C ARG A 139 3.20 -20.40 2.83
N ALA A 140 3.79 -20.37 1.62
CA ALA A 140 5.22 -20.18 1.43
C ALA A 140 5.65 -18.70 1.44
N GLY A 141 4.72 -17.76 1.69
CA GLY A 141 4.99 -16.32 1.75
C GLY A 141 4.93 -15.61 0.40
N SER A 142 4.50 -16.29 -0.67
CA SER A 142 4.36 -15.69 -2.00
C SER A 142 2.93 -15.23 -2.26
N LEU A 143 2.76 -14.04 -2.83
CA LEU A 143 1.49 -13.62 -3.41
C LEU A 143 1.18 -14.48 -4.64
N CYS A 144 -0.05 -14.96 -4.77
CA CYS A 144 -0.42 -15.78 -5.91
C CYS A 144 -1.63 -15.25 -6.65
N PHE A 145 -1.44 -14.97 -7.95
CA PHE A 145 -2.46 -14.54 -8.88
C PHE A 145 -2.86 -15.67 -9.82
N ILE A 146 -4.15 -15.81 -10.08
CA ILE A 146 -4.74 -16.82 -10.95
C ILE A 146 -5.29 -16.12 -12.19
N THR A 147 -4.81 -16.47 -13.38
CA THR A 147 -5.43 -15.98 -14.61
C THR A 147 -6.72 -16.75 -14.87
N THR A 148 -7.72 -16.08 -15.40
CA THR A 148 -8.93 -16.73 -15.94
C THR A 148 -8.60 -17.57 -17.18
N THR A 149 -9.61 -18.25 -17.71
CA THR A 149 -9.51 -18.99 -18.97
C THR A 149 -9.26 -18.05 -20.16
N GLN A 150 -8.93 -18.62 -21.31
CA GLN A 150 -8.90 -17.92 -22.60
C GLN A 150 -9.93 -18.53 -23.56
N PRO A 151 -10.50 -17.76 -24.50
CA PRO A 151 -11.31 -18.33 -25.57
C PRO A 151 -10.48 -19.31 -26.41
N ARG A 152 -11.12 -20.33 -26.98
CA ARG A 152 -10.48 -21.35 -27.84
C ARG A 152 -11.38 -21.71 -29.01
N THR A 153 -11.00 -21.27 -30.21
CA THR A 153 -11.84 -21.35 -31.42
C THR A 153 -12.18 -22.78 -31.82
N GLN A 154 -11.25 -23.73 -31.63
CA GLN A 154 -11.48 -25.15 -31.96
C GLN A 154 -12.60 -25.81 -31.13
N PHE A 155 -12.95 -25.25 -29.97
CA PHE A 155 -13.98 -25.82 -29.10
C PHE A 155 -15.39 -25.63 -29.68
N SER A 156 -16.25 -26.62 -29.44
CA SER A 156 -17.69 -26.51 -29.68
C SER A 156 -18.29 -25.32 -28.91
N MET A 157 -19.46 -24.84 -29.33
CA MET A 157 -20.12 -23.71 -28.66
C MET A 157 -20.33 -23.96 -27.16
N SER A 158 -20.85 -25.13 -26.78
CA SER A 158 -21.04 -25.49 -25.37
C SER A 158 -19.73 -25.52 -24.57
N SER A 159 -18.61 -25.94 -25.18
CA SER A 159 -17.29 -25.87 -24.56
C SER A 159 -16.76 -24.44 -24.42
N ARG A 160 -17.09 -23.54 -25.36
CA ARG A 160 -16.72 -22.11 -25.26
C ARG A 160 -17.54 -21.38 -24.19
N GLU A 161 -18.83 -21.67 -24.09
CA GLU A 161 -19.69 -21.26 -22.96
C GLU A 161 -19.13 -21.73 -21.62
N ARG A 162 -18.67 -22.97 -21.56
CA ARG A 162 -18.05 -23.52 -20.35
C ARG A 162 -16.79 -22.74 -19.94
N LEU A 163 -15.96 -22.30 -20.89
CA LEU A 163 -14.80 -21.46 -20.59
C LEU A 163 -15.24 -20.12 -19.97
N LYS A 164 -16.29 -19.48 -20.50
CA LYS A 164 -16.86 -18.26 -19.92
C LYS A 164 -17.32 -18.47 -18.47
N ILE A 165 -18.04 -19.55 -18.19
CA ILE A 165 -18.49 -19.92 -16.83
C ILE A 165 -17.30 -20.14 -15.89
N LEU A 166 -16.25 -20.83 -16.36
CA LEU A 166 -15.02 -21.04 -15.58
C LEU A 166 -14.31 -19.71 -15.29
N LYS A 167 -14.21 -18.81 -16.27
CA LYS A 167 -13.68 -17.46 -16.07
C LYS A 167 -14.46 -16.72 -14.97
N ASP A 168 -15.78 -16.69 -15.04
CA ASP A 168 -16.59 -16.01 -14.02
C ASP A 168 -16.42 -16.66 -12.63
N SER A 169 -16.28 -17.99 -12.59
CA SER A 169 -15.99 -18.73 -11.35
C SER A 169 -14.62 -18.37 -10.77
N ILE A 170 -13.59 -18.22 -11.61
CA ILE A 170 -12.23 -17.79 -11.19
C ILE A 170 -12.26 -16.36 -10.66
N LEU A 171 -12.93 -15.43 -11.36
CA LEU A 171 -13.08 -14.05 -10.89
C LEU A 171 -13.79 -14.00 -9.53
N ASN A 172 -14.90 -14.72 -9.39
CA ASN A 172 -15.66 -14.76 -8.14
C ASN A 172 -14.85 -15.39 -7.00
N ARG A 173 -14.11 -16.46 -7.27
CA ARG A 173 -13.36 -17.19 -6.25
C ARG A 173 -12.12 -16.45 -5.75
N PHE A 174 -11.37 -15.84 -6.67
CA PHE A 174 -10.04 -15.28 -6.35
C PHE A 174 -10.03 -13.75 -6.29
N GLY A 175 -11.13 -13.08 -6.63
CA GLY A 175 -11.32 -11.64 -6.45
C GLY A 175 -10.18 -10.82 -7.06
N PHE A 176 -9.55 -9.97 -6.24
CA PHE A 176 -8.40 -9.17 -6.65
C PHE A 176 -7.24 -10.01 -7.19
N TYR A 177 -7.04 -11.21 -6.64
CA TYR A 177 -6.00 -12.14 -7.09
C TYR A 177 -6.34 -12.86 -8.40
N ALA A 178 -7.45 -12.55 -9.06
CA ALA A 178 -7.75 -13.02 -10.40
C ALA A 178 -7.30 -12.02 -11.49
N ILE A 179 -6.75 -12.50 -12.60
CA ILE A 179 -6.40 -11.69 -13.78
C ILE A 179 -7.29 -12.10 -14.96
N ASN A 180 -8.05 -11.15 -15.50
CA ASN A 180 -9.01 -11.42 -16.57
C ASN A 180 -8.32 -11.46 -17.94
N PHE A 181 -8.12 -12.66 -18.48
CA PHE A 181 -7.52 -12.93 -19.78
C PHE A 181 -8.58 -13.25 -20.83
N PHE A 182 -9.83 -13.51 -20.43
CA PHE A 182 -10.89 -13.92 -21.34
C PHE A 182 -11.48 -12.72 -22.10
N ASP A 183 -11.92 -11.70 -21.36
CA ASP A 183 -12.76 -10.64 -21.92
C ASP A 183 -12.01 -9.76 -22.94
N CYS A 184 -10.68 -9.63 -22.81
CA CYS A 184 -9.85 -8.88 -23.75
C CYS A 184 -9.51 -9.64 -25.04
N LEU A 185 -9.89 -10.92 -25.16
CA LEU A 185 -9.55 -11.78 -26.30
C LEU A 185 -10.76 -12.36 -27.04
N VAL A 186 -11.95 -12.30 -26.44
CA VAL A 186 -13.11 -13.07 -26.89
C VAL A 186 -13.89 -12.34 -27.99
N ASN A 187 -14.30 -13.10 -29.01
CA ASN A 187 -15.36 -12.66 -29.92
C ASN A 187 -16.71 -12.73 -29.19
N PRO A 188 -17.43 -11.61 -28.97
CA PRO A 188 -18.68 -11.61 -28.22
C PRO A 188 -19.81 -12.40 -28.91
N ASP A 189 -19.75 -12.59 -30.23
CA ASP A 189 -20.82 -13.23 -31.00
C ASP A 189 -20.89 -14.74 -30.79
N ASP A 190 -19.73 -15.40 -30.66
CA ASP A 190 -19.64 -16.86 -30.62
C ASP A 190 -18.65 -17.41 -29.58
N LEU A 191 -18.04 -16.54 -28.78
CA LEU A 191 -17.04 -16.88 -27.76
C LEU A 191 -15.76 -17.54 -28.29
N SER A 192 -15.48 -17.45 -29.60
CA SER A 192 -14.16 -17.80 -30.18
C SER A 192 -13.09 -16.77 -29.80
N ILE A 193 -11.84 -17.02 -30.21
CA ILE A 193 -10.79 -16.00 -30.16
C ILE A 193 -11.14 -14.93 -31.20
N ALA A 194 -11.18 -13.66 -30.82
CA ALA A 194 -11.41 -12.57 -31.77
C ALA A 194 -10.34 -12.60 -32.88
N ALA A 195 -10.76 -12.35 -34.12
CA ALA A 195 -9.93 -12.57 -35.31
C ALA A 195 -8.60 -11.81 -35.27
N GLU A 196 -8.59 -10.60 -34.72
CA GLU A 196 -7.40 -9.76 -34.53
C GLU A 196 -6.36 -10.33 -33.55
N PHE A 197 -6.79 -11.22 -32.64
CA PHE A 197 -5.90 -11.86 -31.66
C PHE A 197 -5.62 -13.32 -31.97
N ALA A 198 -6.29 -13.94 -32.93
CA ALA A 198 -6.09 -15.35 -33.26
C ALA A 198 -4.73 -15.60 -33.95
N LEU A 199 -4.06 -16.68 -33.57
CA LEU A 199 -2.96 -17.22 -34.35
C LEU A 199 -3.52 -17.89 -35.61
N GLN A 200 -2.90 -17.61 -36.75
CA GLN A 200 -3.40 -18.12 -38.02
C GLN A 200 -3.28 -19.66 -38.08
N TYR A 201 -4.35 -20.31 -38.54
CA TYR A 201 -4.42 -21.74 -38.88
C TYR A 201 -4.36 -22.77 -37.74
N ASP A 202 -4.20 -22.36 -36.47
CA ASP A 202 -4.16 -23.31 -35.35
C ASP A 202 -5.47 -23.41 -34.56
N ASN A 203 -6.32 -22.37 -34.62
CA ASN A 203 -7.59 -22.25 -33.89
C ASN A 203 -7.50 -22.45 -32.36
N ILE A 204 -6.30 -22.33 -31.78
CA ILE A 204 -6.03 -22.62 -30.36
C ILE A 204 -5.33 -21.46 -29.68
N HIS A 205 -4.30 -20.88 -30.29
CA HIS A 205 -3.45 -19.89 -29.64
C HIS A 205 -3.72 -18.48 -30.17
N ILE A 206 -3.19 -17.51 -29.44
CA ILE A 206 -3.26 -16.09 -29.78
C ILE A 206 -1.97 -15.63 -30.46
N ASN A 207 -2.05 -14.59 -31.28
CA ASN A 207 -0.91 -13.98 -31.94
C ASN A 207 -0.22 -12.93 -31.03
N ASN A 208 0.78 -12.22 -31.58
CA ASN A 208 1.49 -11.14 -30.90
C ASN A 208 0.58 -10.06 -30.28
N ALA A 209 -0.51 -9.68 -30.96
CA ALA A 209 -1.44 -8.67 -30.45
C ALA A 209 -2.24 -9.20 -29.25
N GLY A 210 -2.65 -10.48 -29.29
CA GLY A 210 -3.27 -11.12 -28.13
C GLY A 210 -2.30 -11.22 -26.94
N HIS A 211 -1.04 -11.60 -27.17
CA HIS A 211 -0.02 -11.60 -26.11
C HIS A 211 0.19 -10.20 -25.50
N ARG A 212 0.16 -9.14 -26.32
CA ARG A 212 0.22 -7.75 -25.84
C ARG A 212 -0.96 -7.45 -24.90
N LYS A 213 -2.18 -7.88 -25.25
CA LYS A 213 -3.36 -7.71 -24.37
C LYS A 213 -3.20 -8.41 -23.04
N LEU A 214 -2.69 -9.65 -23.01
CA LEU A 214 -2.44 -10.37 -21.76
C LEU A 214 -1.42 -9.66 -20.87
N TYR A 215 -0.31 -9.18 -21.47
CA TYR A 215 0.70 -8.39 -20.77
C TYR A 215 0.09 -7.13 -20.13
N GLU A 216 -0.73 -6.38 -20.88
CA GLU A 216 -1.42 -5.18 -20.41
C GLU A 216 -2.31 -5.48 -19.19
N GLN A 217 -3.01 -6.62 -19.19
CA GLN A 217 -3.82 -7.05 -18.04
C GLN A 217 -2.98 -7.36 -16.79
N VAL A 218 -1.77 -7.93 -16.95
CA VAL A 218 -0.88 -8.21 -15.80
C VAL A 218 -0.29 -6.92 -15.23
N VAL A 219 0.16 -5.99 -16.09
CA VAL A 219 0.67 -4.69 -15.63
C VAL A 219 -0.42 -3.91 -14.91
N ALA A 220 -1.62 -3.83 -15.50
CA ALA A 220 -2.76 -3.14 -14.89
C ALA A 220 -3.22 -3.76 -13.56
N LYS A 221 -2.91 -5.04 -13.31
CA LYS A 221 -3.21 -5.69 -12.03
C LYS A 221 -2.38 -5.12 -10.86
N GLY A 222 -1.21 -4.54 -11.13
CA GLY A 222 -0.32 -4.05 -10.07
C GLY A 222 0.11 -5.17 -9.14
N ILE A 223 0.69 -6.24 -9.68
CA ILE A 223 0.99 -7.49 -8.95
C ILE A 223 1.96 -7.33 -7.76
N PHE A 224 2.57 -6.15 -7.60
CA PHE A 224 3.45 -5.79 -6.47
C PHE A 224 2.81 -4.84 -5.46
N ASP A 225 1.68 -4.21 -5.79
CA ASP A 225 1.05 -3.16 -4.99
C ASP A 225 -0.04 -3.73 -4.06
N THR A 226 0.16 -4.96 -3.57
CA THR A 226 -0.85 -5.69 -2.78
C THR A 226 -1.02 -5.16 -1.38
N HIS A 227 -0.09 -4.34 -0.89
CA HIS A 227 -0.22 -3.68 0.40
C HIS A 227 -0.92 -2.32 0.29
N VAL A 228 -1.33 -1.87 -0.89
CA VAL A 228 -2.11 -0.62 -1.03
C VAL A 228 -3.58 -0.97 -1.18
N ASN A 229 -4.37 -0.84 -0.11
CA ASN A 229 -5.82 -1.06 -0.14
C ASN A 229 -6.56 0.22 -0.47
N ARG A 230 -7.57 0.11 -1.32
CA ARG A 230 -8.34 1.26 -1.79
C ARG A 230 -9.80 1.06 -1.46
N THR A 231 -10.49 2.12 -1.04
CA THR A 231 -11.94 2.01 -0.87
C THR A 231 -12.60 1.80 -2.24
N ARG A 232 -13.46 0.79 -2.38
CA ARG A 232 -14.28 0.54 -3.60
C ARG A 232 -15.68 1.12 -3.50
N GLN A 233 -16.10 1.49 -2.30
CA GLN A 233 -17.34 2.19 -1.98
C GLN A 233 -17.17 2.85 -0.59
N SER A 234 -18.09 3.75 -0.24
CA SER A 234 -18.21 4.24 1.14
C SER A 234 -18.59 3.12 2.09
N GLY A 235 -18.13 3.18 3.34
CA GLY A 235 -18.47 2.19 4.35
C GLY A 235 -17.57 2.20 5.57
N GLN A 236 -17.83 1.24 6.44
CA GLN A 236 -17.04 0.97 7.63
C GLN A 236 -15.71 0.30 7.27
N TRP A 237 -14.68 0.57 8.07
CA TRP A 237 -13.35 0.00 7.88
C TRP A 237 -13.35 -1.53 7.98
N ASN A 238 -14.01 -2.10 8.99
CA ASN A 238 -14.03 -3.54 9.23
C ASN A 238 -15.00 -4.31 8.31
N ASN A 239 -15.50 -3.68 7.24
CA ASN A 239 -16.30 -4.32 6.20
C ASN A 239 -15.43 -4.64 4.98
N CYS A 240 -15.25 -5.93 4.69
CA CYS A 240 -14.45 -6.37 3.54
C CYS A 240 -14.97 -5.85 2.18
N PHE A 241 -16.26 -5.51 2.06
CA PHE A 241 -16.83 -4.92 0.86
C PHE A 241 -16.45 -3.44 0.67
N THR A 242 -15.95 -2.75 1.71
CA THR A 242 -15.41 -1.39 1.59
C THR A 242 -14.14 -1.39 0.75
N TRP A 243 -13.40 -2.50 0.67
CA TRP A 243 -12.06 -2.56 0.09
C TRP A 243 -12.02 -3.22 -1.29
N ASP A 244 -11.26 -2.64 -2.21
CA ASP A 244 -11.08 -3.13 -3.59
C ASP A 244 -10.58 -4.57 -3.66
N LYS A 245 -9.86 -5.03 -2.63
CA LYS A 245 -9.37 -6.42 -2.53
C LYS A 245 -10.34 -7.40 -1.88
N GLY A 246 -11.44 -6.93 -1.28
CA GLY A 246 -12.34 -7.79 -0.50
C GLY A 246 -11.70 -8.30 0.80
N ILE A 247 -10.64 -7.64 1.28
CA ILE A 247 -9.90 -7.97 2.48
C ILE A 247 -9.81 -6.70 3.33
N ILE A 248 -10.00 -6.85 4.64
CA ILE A 248 -9.88 -5.75 5.59
C ILE A 248 -8.39 -5.45 5.79
N PRO A 249 -7.92 -4.20 5.59
CA PRO A 249 -6.53 -3.83 5.72
C PRO A 249 -5.98 -4.04 7.11
N ASP A 250 -4.69 -4.37 7.20
CA ASP A 250 -3.94 -4.51 8.45
C ASP A 250 -2.74 -3.55 8.52
N LYS A 251 -1.91 -3.73 9.56
CA LYS A 251 -0.74 -2.87 9.84
C LYS A 251 0.29 -2.80 8.73
N SER A 252 0.34 -3.80 7.85
CA SER A 252 1.26 -3.82 6.72
C SER A 252 0.76 -3.03 5.52
N ASP A 253 -0.52 -2.63 5.54
CA ASP A 253 -1.19 -2.02 4.41
C ASP A 253 -1.17 -0.48 4.47
N SER A 254 -0.91 0.13 3.32
CA SER A 254 -1.18 1.53 3.02
C SER A 254 -2.60 1.70 2.50
N ILE A 255 -3.25 2.80 2.87
CA ILE A 255 -4.65 3.07 2.57
C ILE A 255 -4.79 4.24 1.61
N LEU A 256 -5.63 4.06 0.59
CA LEU A 256 -6.12 5.15 -0.25
C LEU A 256 -7.65 5.21 -0.18
N VAL A 257 -8.17 6.25 0.47
CA VAL A 257 -9.61 6.56 0.40
C VAL A 257 -9.88 7.24 -0.95
N ARG A 258 -10.55 6.54 -1.87
CA ARG A 258 -10.78 7.03 -3.23
C ARG A 258 -11.83 8.14 -3.27
N GLN A 259 -11.69 9.02 -4.26
CA GLN A 259 -12.61 10.12 -4.54
C GLN A 259 -14.08 9.68 -4.47
N GLY A 260 -14.90 10.47 -3.78
CA GLY A 260 -16.33 10.23 -3.62
C GLY A 260 -16.69 9.21 -2.53
N HIS A 261 -15.71 8.59 -1.87
CA HIS A 261 -15.96 7.64 -0.79
C HIS A 261 -15.78 8.27 0.60
N VAL A 262 -16.61 7.80 1.54
CA VAL A 262 -16.50 8.09 2.96
C VAL A 262 -16.11 6.80 3.69
N LEU A 263 -15.01 6.83 4.42
CA LEU A 263 -14.51 5.73 5.24
C LEU A 263 -14.73 6.05 6.71
N LEU A 264 -15.45 5.17 7.40
CA LEU A 264 -15.77 5.30 8.83
C LEU A 264 -14.90 4.35 9.65
N LEU A 265 -14.24 4.85 10.68
CA LEU A 265 -13.53 4.00 11.63
C LEU A 265 -14.55 3.33 12.59
N ASP A 266 -14.59 2.01 12.60
CA ASP A 266 -15.50 1.19 13.42
C ASP A 266 -14.78 0.17 14.30
N SER A 267 -13.45 0.13 14.26
CA SER A 267 -12.61 -0.67 15.14
C SER A 267 -11.23 -0.03 15.32
N SER A 268 -10.56 -0.32 16.44
CA SER A 268 -9.16 0.08 16.65
C SER A 268 -8.23 -0.82 15.84
N LEU A 269 -7.31 -0.21 15.10
CA LEU A 269 -6.42 -0.92 14.18
C LEU A 269 -5.18 -0.09 13.86
N SER A 270 -4.23 -0.72 13.17
CA SER A 270 -3.02 -0.06 12.68
C SER A 270 -2.91 -0.23 11.16
N VAL A 271 -2.33 0.76 10.50
CA VAL A 271 -1.97 0.74 9.07
C VAL A 271 -0.64 1.43 8.83
N LYS A 272 -0.03 1.16 7.68
CA LYS A 272 1.27 1.72 7.31
C LYS A 272 1.21 3.22 6.98
N SER A 273 0.24 3.62 6.17
CA SER A 273 0.05 5.02 5.75
C SER A 273 -1.38 5.27 5.28
N ILE A 274 -1.78 6.54 5.21
CA ILE A 274 -3.11 6.93 4.74
C ILE A 274 -3.01 8.08 3.75
N GLU A 275 -3.67 7.94 2.60
CA GLU A 275 -3.98 9.01 1.67
C GLU A 275 -5.49 9.14 1.53
N ILE A 276 -6.01 10.35 1.77
CA ILE A 276 -7.41 10.70 1.55
C ILE A 276 -7.47 11.50 0.25
N ALA A 277 -7.95 10.89 -0.84
CA ALA A 277 -8.00 11.55 -2.14
C ALA A 277 -8.96 12.75 -2.14
N SER A 278 -8.78 13.66 -3.10
CA SER A 278 -9.69 14.79 -3.28
C SER A 278 -11.15 14.32 -3.43
N GLY A 279 -12.07 14.97 -2.70
CA GLY A 279 -13.48 14.58 -2.63
C GLY A 279 -13.78 13.28 -1.86
N ALA A 280 -12.80 12.71 -1.15
CA ALA A 280 -12.99 11.59 -0.23
C ALA A 280 -13.02 12.06 1.24
N SER A 281 -13.45 11.21 2.16
CA SER A 281 -13.45 11.52 3.60
C SER A 281 -13.07 10.33 4.47
N LEU A 282 -12.26 10.58 5.51
CA LEU A 282 -12.02 9.67 6.62
C LEU A 282 -12.62 10.28 7.90
N VAL A 283 -13.45 9.52 8.59
CA VAL A 283 -14.18 9.98 9.78
C VAL A 283 -13.86 9.10 10.99
N LEU A 284 -13.46 9.74 12.08
CA LEU A 284 -13.31 9.16 13.41
C LEU A 284 -14.36 9.80 14.32
N ASP A 285 -15.37 9.03 14.70
CA ASP A 285 -16.53 9.49 15.45
C ASP A 285 -16.90 8.59 16.64
N GLN A 286 -16.00 7.69 17.05
CA GLN A 286 -16.18 6.77 18.18
C GLN A 286 -15.11 7.02 19.25
N GLU A 287 -15.52 7.26 20.49
CA GLU A 287 -14.65 7.74 21.58
C GLU A 287 -13.49 6.81 21.93
N ASP A 288 -13.74 5.50 21.96
CA ASP A 288 -12.77 4.50 22.42
C ASP A 288 -11.92 3.90 21.29
N LEU A 289 -12.09 4.37 20.05
CA LEU A 289 -11.39 3.82 18.90
C LEU A 289 -10.12 4.59 18.59
N THR A 290 -9.05 3.83 18.33
CA THR A 290 -7.75 4.38 17.93
C THR A 290 -7.33 3.82 16.58
N LEU A 291 -7.07 4.73 15.64
CA LEU A 291 -6.39 4.43 14.39
C LEU A 291 -4.91 4.77 14.53
N TYR A 292 -4.06 3.76 14.47
CA TYR A 292 -2.61 3.93 14.42
C TYR A 292 -2.13 3.98 12.96
N VAL A 293 -1.29 4.94 12.64
CA VAL A 293 -0.65 5.07 11.32
C VAL A 293 0.86 5.07 11.49
N GLY A 294 1.55 4.18 10.78
CA GLY A 294 3.00 3.98 10.89
C GLY A 294 3.38 2.98 11.98
N ASP A 295 4.68 2.92 12.27
CA ASP A 295 5.25 2.04 13.29
C ASP A 295 6.07 2.86 14.30
N SER A 296 5.95 2.54 15.59
CA SER A 296 6.70 3.20 16.66
C SER A 296 8.23 3.14 16.54
N THR A 297 8.77 2.24 15.73
CA THR A 297 10.21 2.17 15.41
C THR A 297 10.56 2.96 14.15
N GLU A 298 9.58 3.27 13.31
CA GLU A 298 9.71 3.98 12.04
C GLU A 298 8.72 5.16 12.03
N ASN A 299 9.08 6.21 12.77
CA ASN A 299 8.29 7.43 12.97
C ASN A 299 8.33 8.36 11.73
N ASN A 300 8.17 7.81 10.53
CA ASN A 300 8.28 8.50 9.25
C ASN A 300 7.09 8.24 8.31
N ALA A 301 5.99 7.70 8.83
CA ALA A 301 4.76 7.53 8.07
C ALA A 301 4.11 8.89 7.74
N GLN A 302 3.21 8.90 6.76
CA GLN A 302 2.45 10.10 6.41
C GLN A 302 0.96 9.82 6.36
N VAL A 303 0.19 10.73 6.97
CA VAL A 303 -1.23 10.92 6.71
C VAL A 303 -1.38 12.11 5.78
N LYS A 304 -1.72 11.84 4.51
CA LYS A 304 -1.90 12.85 3.48
C LYS A 304 -3.38 13.12 3.24
N ILE A 305 -3.79 14.38 3.38
CA ILE A 305 -5.18 14.81 3.28
C ILE A 305 -5.31 15.68 2.02
N SER A 306 -5.79 15.09 0.93
CA SER A 306 -6.23 15.82 -0.27
C SER A 306 -7.76 15.99 -0.32
N GLY A 307 -8.49 15.20 0.48
CA GLY A 307 -9.95 15.24 0.67
C GLY A 307 -10.35 15.86 2.00
N SER A 308 -11.01 15.10 2.88
CA SER A 308 -11.42 15.54 4.22
C SER A 308 -11.00 14.56 5.31
N LEU A 309 -10.37 15.05 6.38
CA LEU A 309 -10.20 14.32 7.63
C LEU A 309 -11.12 14.94 8.69
N GLU A 310 -11.94 14.11 9.32
CA GLU A 310 -12.86 14.51 10.38
C GLU A 310 -12.61 13.68 11.65
N ILE A 311 -12.27 14.37 12.75
CA ILE A 311 -12.10 13.77 14.08
C ILE A 311 -13.12 14.45 15.01
N THR A 312 -14.22 13.76 15.27
CA THR A 312 -15.28 14.26 16.16
C THR A 312 -15.35 13.48 17.46
N ARG A 313 -14.72 12.30 17.54
CA ARG A 313 -14.38 11.51 18.74
C ARG A 313 -13.23 10.56 18.39
N GLY A 314 -12.68 9.86 19.38
CA GLY A 314 -11.65 8.83 19.14
C GLY A 314 -10.25 9.40 19.00
N THR A 315 -9.31 8.55 18.58
CA THR A 315 -7.89 8.91 18.47
C THR A 315 -7.30 8.54 17.10
N LEU A 316 -6.66 9.50 16.45
CA LEU A 316 -5.70 9.24 15.37
C LEU A 316 -4.29 9.37 15.94
N HIS A 317 -3.53 8.28 15.97
CA HIS A 317 -2.13 8.27 16.41
C HIS A 317 -1.22 8.03 15.20
N VAL A 318 -0.37 8.98 14.87
CA VAL A 318 0.54 8.95 13.72
C VAL A 318 1.99 8.87 14.17
N TYR A 319 2.65 7.76 13.88
CA TYR A 319 4.09 7.60 13.97
C TYR A 319 4.75 8.20 12.72
N GLY A 320 4.77 9.53 12.63
CA GLY A 320 5.12 10.24 11.41
C GLY A 320 4.59 11.67 11.38
N ASN A 321 4.09 12.12 10.23
CA ASN A 321 3.50 13.45 10.06
C ASN A 321 2.10 13.45 9.42
N VAL A 322 1.40 14.58 9.59
CA VAL A 322 0.09 14.86 8.98
C VAL A 322 0.21 16.07 8.07
N HIS A 323 -0.20 15.93 6.82
CA HIS A 323 -0.18 17.02 5.82
C HIS A 323 -1.55 17.21 5.18
N GLN A 324 -2.19 18.35 5.49
CA GLN A 324 -3.35 18.86 4.76
C GLN A 324 -2.91 19.67 3.54
N GLN A 325 -3.32 19.23 2.35
CA GLN A 325 -2.96 19.86 1.09
C GLN A 325 -3.93 21.00 0.71
N ALA A 326 -3.49 21.87 -0.21
CA ALA A 326 -4.37 22.88 -0.80
C ALA A 326 -5.70 22.29 -1.32
N GLY A 327 -6.80 22.98 -1.07
CA GLY A 327 -8.15 22.59 -1.49
C GLY A 327 -8.80 21.46 -0.67
N SER A 328 -8.13 20.95 0.36
CA SER A 328 -8.64 19.87 1.23
C SER A 328 -9.18 20.42 2.56
N SER A 329 -9.77 19.56 3.39
CA SER A 329 -10.43 19.92 4.65
C SER A 329 -9.86 19.15 5.85
N PHE A 330 -9.62 19.84 6.95
CA PHE A 330 -9.36 19.26 8.27
C PHE A 330 -10.39 19.79 9.26
N VAL A 331 -11.10 18.87 9.91
CA VAL A 331 -12.13 19.19 10.90
C VAL A 331 -11.85 18.36 12.16
N MET A 332 -11.66 19.03 13.28
CA MET A 332 -11.50 18.41 14.59
C MET A 332 -12.30 19.19 15.63
N SER A 333 -13.34 18.57 16.18
CA SER A 333 -14.23 19.19 17.17
C SER A 333 -14.13 18.54 18.55
N ASP A 334 -13.57 17.34 18.64
CA ASP A 334 -13.27 16.61 19.88
C ASP A 334 -12.25 15.49 19.53
N GLY A 335 -11.96 14.59 20.48
CA GLY A 335 -11.04 13.47 20.29
C GLY A 335 -9.57 13.89 20.32
N HIS A 336 -8.70 13.00 19.85
CA HIS A 336 -7.24 13.18 19.90
C HIS A 336 -6.57 12.97 18.55
N LEU A 337 -5.65 13.87 18.21
CA LEU A 337 -4.65 13.68 17.17
C LEU A 337 -3.28 13.66 17.84
N ILE A 338 -2.60 12.52 17.82
CA ILE A 338 -1.28 12.34 18.44
C ILE A 338 -0.26 12.12 17.32
N ILE A 339 0.80 12.93 17.30
CA ILE A 339 1.84 12.88 16.27
C ILE A 339 3.20 12.63 16.92
N ALA A 340 3.82 11.52 16.57
CA ALA A 340 5.14 11.07 17.00
C ALA A 340 6.02 10.89 15.76
N GLY A 341 6.58 11.97 15.23
CA GLY A 341 7.38 11.96 13.99
C GLY A 341 8.89 11.95 14.19
N ASN A 342 9.37 11.80 15.42
CA ASN A 342 10.79 11.72 15.74
C ASN A 342 11.08 10.37 16.40
N SER A 343 11.92 9.54 15.78
CA SER A 343 12.34 8.24 16.35
C SER A 343 13.65 8.35 17.15
N GLY A 344 14.37 9.45 17.01
CA GLY A 344 15.74 9.67 17.47
C GLY A 344 16.80 9.48 16.38
N GLU A 345 16.44 8.89 15.24
CA GLU A 345 17.36 8.58 14.13
C GLU A 345 16.86 9.20 12.81
N GLU A 346 17.77 9.66 11.96
CA GLU A 346 17.45 10.39 10.72
C GLU A 346 16.66 9.53 9.72
N GLU A 347 17.05 8.27 9.54
CA GLU A 347 16.42 7.36 8.55
C GLU A 347 14.98 6.96 8.92
N THR A 348 14.66 6.97 10.22
CA THR A 348 13.37 6.50 10.76
C THR A 348 12.54 7.61 11.38
N SER A 349 12.90 8.87 11.16
CA SER A 349 12.09 10.04 11.54
C SER A 349 11.48 10.70 10.31
N VAL A 350 10.50 11.58 10.52
CA VAL A 350 10.05 12.51 9.49
C VAL A 350 11.26 13.27 8.96
N ALA A 351 11.38 13.33 7.64
CA ALA A 351 12.54 13.86 6.94
C ALA A 351 12.76 15.35 7.25
N ASP A 352 14.02 15.79 7.26
CA ASP A 352 14.34 17.19 7.49
C ASP A 352 13.76 18.09 6.36
N GLY A 353 13.00 19.10 6.76
CA GLY A 353 12.24 19.99 5.87
C GLY A 353 10.74 19.70 5.85
N ASP A 354 10.30 18.55 6.39
CA ASP A 354 8.89 18.21 6.56
C ASP A 354 8.44 18.47 8.01
N ASP A 355 7.40 19.30 8.16
CA ASP A 355 6.82 19.62 9.46
C ASP A 355 5.93 18.46 9.97
N LEU A 356 5.79 18.31 11.30
CA LEU A 356 5.03 17.20 11.91
C LEU A 356 3.52 17.35 11.70
N PHE A 357 2.99 18.56 11.89
CA PHE A 357 1.62 18.93 11.55
C PHE A 357 1.64 20.10 10.57
N ARG A 358 1.28 19.83 9.32
CA ARG A 358 1.32 20.81 8.24
C ARG A 358 -0.04 21.03 7.62
N ILE A 359 -0.46 22.29 7.57
CA ILE A 359 -1.67 22.74 6.88
C ILE A 359 -1.27 23.74 5.80
N ASP A 360 -1.50 23.41 4.53
CA ASP A 360 -1.24 24.33 3.44
C ASP A 360 -2.18 25.54 3.50
N SER A 361 -1.67 26.74 3.19
CA SER A 361 -2.40 28.02 3.29
C SER A 361 -3.63 28.13 2.41
N ALA A 362 -3.72 27.32 1.35
CA ALA A 362 -4.87 27.26 0.46
C ALA A 362 -5.86 26.14 0.84
N ALA A 363 -5.97 25.78 2.12
CA ALA A 363 -6.98 24.86 2.63
C ALA A 363 -8.41 25.29 2.23
N ALA A 364 -9.27 24.34 1.88
CA ALA A 364 -10.68 24.62 1.66
C ALA A 364 -11.42 24.82 2.99
N THR A 365 -11.06 24.04 4.01
CA THR A 365 -11.56 24.20 5.38
C THR A 365 -10.45 23.82 6.36
N PHE A 366 -10.25 24.65 7.38
CA PHE A 366 -9.52 24.28 8.58
C PHE A 366 -10.40 24.64 9.77
N SER A 367 -10.77 23.65 10.58
CA SER A 367 -11.64 23.84 11.74
C SER A 367 -11.16 22.95 12.88
N PHE A 368 -10.29 23.49 13.75
CA PHE A 368 -9.90 22.85 15.00
C PHE A 368 -10.58 23.57 16.16
N THR A 369 -11.79 23.13 16.54
CA THR A 369 -12.65 23.82 17.51
C THR A 369 -12.67 23.18 18.89
N GLY A 370 -12.20 21.93 19.02
CA GLY A 370 -12.12 21.18 20.27
C GLY A 370 -11.30 19.91 20.11
N GLY A 371 -11.06 19.19 21.20
CA GLY A 371 -10.17 18.02 21.25
C GLY A 371 -8.71 18.39 21.48
N ILE A 372 -7.82 17.39 21.43
CA ILE A 372 -6.38 17.54 21.72
C ILE A 372 -5.52 17.19 20.50
N LEU A 373 -4.73 18.15 20.04
CA LEU A 373 -3.57 17.89 19.18
C LEU A 373 -2.35 17.72 20.07
N ARG A 374 -1.73 16.54 20.07
CA ARG A 374 -0.49 16.27 20.80
C ARG A 374 0.68 16.06 19.85
N ILE A 375 1.77 16.78 20.07
CA ILE A 375 3.08 16.50 19.47
C ILE A 375 3.94 15.81 20.55
N VAL A 376 4.38 14.58 20.31
CA VAL A 376 5.07 13.76 21.34
C VAL A 376 6.50 14.24 21.57
N ASP A 377 7.23 14.49 20.49
CA ASP A 377 8.61 14.98 20.49
C ASP A 377 8.74 16.09 19.43
N PRO A 378 9.65 17.08 19.61
CA PRO A 378 9.97 18.00 18.54
C PRO A 378 10.53 17.24 17.32
N PRO A 379 10.44 17.80 16.10
CA PRO A 379 11.02 17.14 14.93
C PRO A 379 12.53 16.97 15.10
N LEU A 380 13.08 15.90 14.50
CA LEU A 380 14.52 15.63 14.57
C LEU A 380 15.32 16.67 13.78
N GLY A 381 14.88 16.97 12.55
CA GLY A 381 15.54 17.85 11.61
C GLY A 381 15.45 19.34 11.98
N SER A 382 16.51 20.10 11.69
CA SER A 382 16.61 21.53 12.00
C SER A 382 15.78 22.44 11.09
N ASN A 383 15.43 21.99 9.89
CA ASN A 383 14.62 22.73 8.91
C ASN A 383 13.12 22.43 9.04
N SER A 384 12.74 21.66 10.06
CA SER A 384 11.38 21.19 10.33
C SER A 384 10.80 21.92 11.55
N GLU A 385 9.48 22.03 11.64
CA GLU A 385 8.78 22.54 12.83
C GLU A 385 7.73 21.54 13.31
N SER A 386 7.36 21.64 14.59
CA SER A 386 6.29 20.80 15.14
C SER A 386 4.94 21.14 14.50
N ILE A 387 4.71 22.41 14.20
CA ILE A 387 3.47 22.91 13.61
C ILE A 387 3.80 23.94 12.53
N ASN A 388 3.25 23.71 11.35
CA ASN A 388 3.17 24.67 10.26
C ASN A 388 1.69 24.84 9.91
N CYS A 389 1.06 25.85 10.50
CA CYS A 389 -0.36 26.12 10.26
C CYS A 389 -0.61 27.63 10.25
N PRO A 390 -1.10 28.19 9.13
CA PRO A 390 -1.41 29.61 9.03
C PRO A 390 -2.78 29.97 9.61
N PHE A 391 -3.54 29.00 10.14
CA PHE A 391 -4.89 29.18 10.66
C PHE A 391 -4.92 29.16 12.19
N GLU A 392 -5.84 29.93 12.76
CA GLU A 392 -6.03 29.97 14.21
C GLU A 392 -6.71 28.70 14.73
N PHE A 393 -6.41 28.31 15.97
CA PHE A 393 -7.14 27.23 16.64
C PHE A 393 -8.28 27.81 17.50
N GLY A 394 -9.39 27.09 17.57
CA GLY A 394 -10.58 27.48 18.31
C GLY A 394 -10.35 27.52 19.82
N GLU A 395 -11.13 28.31 20.53
CA GLU A 395 -10.98 28.56 21.98
C GLU A 395 -10.90 27.27 22.83
N TRP A 396 -11.72 26.27 22.50
CA TRP A 396 -11.81 25.01 23.23
C TRP A 396 -10.87 23.90 22.74
N SER A 397 -10.06 24.19 21.72
CA SER A 397 -9.02 23.28 21.26
C SER A 397 -7.85 23.24 22.25
N VAL A 398 -7.20 22.09 22.38
CA VAL A 398 -6.00 21.93 23.23
C VAL A 398 -4.83 21.54 22.35
N LEU A 399 -3.77 22.33 22.40
CA LEU A 399 -2.47 21.95 21.90
C LEU A 399 -1.61 21.45 23.06
N GLU A 400 -1.20 20.19 23.00
CA GLU A 400 -0.33 19.56 23.99
C GLU A 400 1.04 19.26 23.37
N LEU A 401 2.09 19.79 23.97
CA LEU A 401 3.48 19.64 23.52
C LEU A 401 4.21 18.75 24.54
N GLY A 402 4.49 17.53 24.12
CA GLY A 402 5.09 16.47 24.93
C GLY A 402 4.09 15.52 25.59
N ASP A 403 4.62 14.41 26.12
CA ASP A 403 3.87 13.34 26.78
C ASP A 403 4.27 13.14 28.26
N GLY A 404 5.04 14.09 28.81
CA GLY A 404 5.65 14.06 30.14
C GLY A 404 7.07 13.48 30.16
N VAL A 405 7.50 12.85 29.07
CA VAL A 405 8.86 12.33 28.91
C VAL A 405 9.53 13.04 27.74
N SER A 406 8.89 13.00 26.56
CA SER A 406 9.43 13.37 25.24
C SER A 406 10.85 12.85 25.14
N GLY A 407 11.06 11.57 24.86
CA GLY A 407 12.38 10.95 25.04
C GLY A 407 13.39 11.25 23.93
N LYS A 408 12.97 11.80 22.78
CA LYS A 408 13.78 11.78 21.54
C LYS A 408 14.52 13.09 21.29
N SER A 409 15.83 13.04 21.08
CA SER A 409 16.64 14.23 20.80
C SER A 409 16.17 14.91 19.53
N SER A 410 16.37 16.22 19.47
CA SER A 410 16.03 17.05 18.32
C SER A 410 17.18 18.02 18.01
N ASN A 411 17.24 18.50 16.77
CA ASN A 411 18.14 19.58 16.33
C ASN A 411 17.37 20.90 16.08
N GLN A 412 16.09 20.97 16.44
CA GLN A 412 15.22 22.13 16.22
C GLN A 412 15.54 23.26 17.24
N GLU A 413 15.95 24.44 16.75
CA GLU A 413 16.35 25.61 17.56
C GLU A 413 15.27 26.14 18.53
N TYR A 414 14.01 26.06 18.13
CA TYR A 414 12.80 26.47 18.85
C TYR A 414 12.11 25.32 19.62
N GLY A 415 12.69 24.11 19.60
CA GLY A 415 12.10 22.93 20.22
C GLY A 415 10.73 22.61 19.63
N PHE A 416 9.68 22.62 20.45
CA PHE A 416 8.31 22.43 19.98
C PHE A 416 7.70 23.64 19.26
N GLY A 417 8.37 24.81 19.31
CA GLY A 417 7.90 26.03 18.69
C GLY A 417 8.38 26.20 17.24
N GLY A 418 8.30 27.44 16.74
CA GLY A 418 8.72 27.74 15.37
C GLY A 418 8.12 29.02 14.79
N LEU A 419 8.57 29.39 13.60
CA LEU A 419 8.13 30.59 12.87
C LEU A 419 6.81 30.38 12.13
N LYS A 420 6.43 29.13 11.85
CA LYS A 420 5.22 28.74 11.12
C LYS A 420 4.07 28.35 12.05
N PHE A 421 4.26 28.57 13.35
CA PHE A 421 3.28 28.33 14.40
C PHE A 421 2.07 29.28 14.25
N PRO A 422 0.83 28.84 14.54
CA PRO A 422 -0.35 29.70 14.45
C PRO A 422 -0.26 30.88 15.43
N GLY A 423 -0.75 32.05 15.01
CA GLY A 423 -0.72 33.27 15.84
C GLY A 423 -1.69 33.25 17.03
N THR A 424 -2.76 32.45 16.95
CA THR A 424 -3.78 32.31 17.99
C THR A 424 -4.18 30.85 18.16
N ILE A 425 -4.21 30.37 19.40
CA ILE A 425 -4.60 29.01 19.76
C ILE A 425 -5.57 28.99 20.95
N GLY A 426 -6.26 27.87 21.17
CA GLY A 426 -7.16 27.67 22.31
C GLY A 426 -6.41 27.57 23.65
N ALA A 427 -6.06 26.35 24.04
CA ALA A 427 -5.20 26.07 25.19
C ALA A 427 -3.82 25.56 24.74
N LEU A 428 -2.79 25.88 25.51
CA LEU A 428 -1.44 25.36 25.38
C LEU A 428 -1.04 24.62 26.66
N ILE A 429 -0.71 23.34 26.50
CA ILE A 429 -0.15 22.50 27.55
C ILE A 429 1.27 22.13 27.14
N LEU A 430 2.27 22.53 27.92
CA LEU A 430 3.64 22.08 27.76
C LEU A 430 3.94 21.02 28.83
N ASN A 431 4.27 19.82 28.37
CA ASN A 431 4.60 18.68 29.21
C ASN A 431 5.75 17.89 28.57
N SER A 432 6.87 18.55 28.32
CA SER A 432 7.97 17.99 27.53
C SER A 432 9.01 17.19 28.32
N GLY A 433 8.79 16.90 29.60
CA GLY A 433 9.78 16.25 30.47
C GLY A 433 10.93 17.18 30.90
N SER A 434 11.85 16.63 31.70
CA SER A 434 13.00 17.37 32.27
C SER A 434 14.36 17.00 31.68
N ASP A 435 14.44 15.87 30.99
CA ASP A 435 15.70 15.24 30.60
C ASP A 435 15.82 15.16 29.07
N GLY A 436 16.96 15.62 28.53
CA GLY A 436 17.26 15.61 27.08
C GLY A 436 17.41 16.99 26.46
N THR A 437 17.77 17.04 25.17
CA THR A 437 17.83 18.29 24.39
C THR A 437 16.43 18.68 23.90
N ASN A 438 16.19 19.98 23.73
CA ASN A 438 14.98 20.52 23.09
C ASN A 438 13.65 20.25 23.80
N ARG A 439 13.66 20.12 25.13
CA ARG A 439 12.46 20.04 26.00
C ARG A 439 11.92 21.42 26.34
N PHE A 440 11.74 22.22 25.30
CA PHE A 440 11.26 23.57 25.43
C PHE A 440 10.37 23.95 24.26
N PHE A 441 9.56 24.97 24.49
CA PHE A 441 8.79 25.64 23.47
C PHE A 441 9.26 27.08 23.39
N THR A 442 9.65 27.53 22.19
CA THR A 442 9.97 28.93 21.93
C THR A 442 8.96 29.54 20.97
N ASN A 443 8.35 30.69 21.32
CA ASN A 443 7.53 31.46 20.38
C ASN A 443 8.36 32.62 19.76
N PRO A 444 8.95 32.44 18.57
CA PRO A 444 9.68 33.52 17.90
C PRO A 444 8.76 34.59 17.30
N GLN A 445 7.45 34.34 17.24
CA GLN A 445 6.42 35.28 16.78
C GLN A 445 5.36 35.49 17.89
N PRO A 446 4.59 36.60 17.85
CA PRO A 446 3.51 36.83 18.78
C PRO A 446 2.52 35.67 18.82
N LEU A 447 2.13 35.24 20.02
CA LEU A 447 1.18 34.16 20.24
C LEU A 447 0.10 34.59 21.22
N ILE A 448 -1.16 34.32 20.87
CA ILE A 448 -2.32 34.49 21.74
C ILE A 448 -2.83 33.10 22.15
N VAL A 449 -2.98 32.87 23.44
CA VAL A 449 -3.63 31.67 24.00
C VAL A 449 -4.98 32.10 24.59
N ARG A 450 -6.07 31.60 24.01
CA ARG A 450 -7.43 32.04 24.31
C ARG A 450 -7.97 31.55 25.65
N HIS A 451 -7.46 30.43 26.14
CA HIS A 451 -8.03 29.75 27.31
C HIS A 451 -6.97 29.48 28.39
N THR A 452 -6.23 28.38 28.27
CA THR A 452 -5.31 27.96 29.33
C THR A 452 -3.90 27.79 28.80
N LEU A 453 -2.93 28.42 29.48
CA LEU A 453 -1.52 28.08 29.36
C LEU A 453 -1.06 27.33 30.61
N LYS A 454 -0.61 26.08 30.45
CA LYS A 454 -0.06 25.26 31.55
C LYS A 454 1.29 24.69 31.15
N VAL A 455 2.25 24.78 32.07
CA VAL A 455 3.57 24.13 31.94
C VAL A 455 3.69 23.11 33.08
N PHE A 456 3.60 21.82 32.75
CA PHE A 456 3.79 20.72 33.70
C PHE A 456 5.28 20.36 33.83
N SER A 457 5.98 20.33 32.71
CA SER A 457 7.40 20.01 32.62
C SER A 457 8.02 20.65 31.36
N GLY A 458 9.34 20.84 31.36
CA GLY A 458 10.06 21.57 30.33
C GLY A 458 10.15 23.09 30.56
N HIS A 459 10.53 23.81 29.51
CA HIS A 459 10.71 25.26 29.56
C HIS A 459 9.93 25.99 28.47
N LEU A 460 9.20 27.03 28.86
CA LEU A 460 8.62 27.99 27.91
C LEU A 460 9.60 29.16 27.74
N VAL A 461 10.09 29.38 26.53
CA VAL A 461 11.01 30.45 26.17
C VAL A 461 10.25 31.52 25.41
N GLN A 462 9.94 32.62 26.11
CA GLN A 462 9.24 33.73 25.51
C GLN A 462 10.19 34.60 24.67
N ALA A 463 10.21 34.43 23.35
CA ALA A 463 11.04 35.23 22.44
C ALA A 463 10.27 36.41 21.80
N ALA A 464 8.95 36.33 21.74
CA ALA A 464 8.03 37.39 21.31
C ALA A 464 6.85 37.54 22.29
N LEU A 465 5.94 38.48 22.02
CA LEU A 465 4.76 38.70 22.86
C LEU A 465 3.95 37.41 23.02
N LEU A 466 3.64 37.04 24.26
CA LEU A 466 2.77 35.94 24.60
C LEU A 466 1.62 36.51 25.43
N SER A 467 0.40 36.43 24.91
CA SER A 467 -0.80 36.99 25.52
C SER A 467 -1.76 35.88 25.92
N LEU A 468 -2.42 36.06 27.06
CA LEU A 468 -3.54 35.23 27.49
C LEU A 468 -4.82 36.07 27.35
N GLU A 469 -5.80 35.59 26.58
CA GLU A 469 -7.15 36.15 26.65
C GLU A 469 -7.78 35.58 27.94
N ASN A 470 -8.10 36.48 28.87
CA ASN A 470 -8.74 36.12 30.15
C ASN A 470 -10.24 36.33 30.08
#